data_AF-A0AAD1RDJ8-F1
#
_entry.id   AF-A0AAD1RDJ8-F1
#
_cell.length_a   1.000
_cell.length_b   1.000
_cell.length_c   1.000
_cell.angle_alpha   90.00
_cell.angle_beta   90.00
_cell.angle_gamma   90.00
#
_symmetry.space_group_name_H-M   'P 1'
#
loop_
_entity.id
_entity.type
_entity.pdbx_description
1 polymer ?
#
loop_
_entity_poly.entity_id
_entity_poly.type
_entity_poly.pdbx_seq_one_letter_code
_entity_poly.pdbx_strand_id
1 'polypeptide(L)'
;MYIHSAVYQCRICLLMVFCFSVEYPECLCNSVPVTSDSIILPFLAKPQLKSEVGIIICDVSDPPSLDEMCKKASVVLDCVGPYRFFGEPVIKSCVENGAHCVDISGEPQFLEGMYAKYDSQAAENGVYIVGSTGFDSIPADLGVLFTRNSLQGTLTAVESILTFKAGKSGTCIHDGTWQSAVHGVADQGNLKKLRKQLACKPLPVVGKKLKKRGALFYANEVGQYAIPFLGADASVVRRTQRFLHEHHEETPVQYSAYTAVGGVGSAIKLIFAGLLFVLLSKFSCGRKLMIKYPKFFSFGYVSSEGPTQQQMDESSFDMTFFGEGYSKGKDPQQGKPDLKICTQVSGPEVAYVSTPIAMVQAAVTILKEPGSLPEGGGVFTPGAAFSKTKLIERLNKAGLHFKVISTLGP
;
A
#
# COMPACT_ATOMS: atom_id res chain seq x y z
N MET A 1 -15.44 -3.55 10.11
CA MET A 1 -15.96 -2.36 10.81
C MET A 1 -15.70 -1.03 10.07
N TYR A 2 -14.46 -0.72 9.64
CA TYR A 2 -14.13 0.60 9.06
C TYR A 2 -14.33 0.76 7.55
N ILE A 3 -14.28 -0.32 6.75
CA ILE A 3 -14.70 -0.27 5.33
C ILE A 3 -16.17 0.17 5.25
N HIS A 4 -17.01 -0.19 6.23
CA HIS A 4 -18.44 0.14 6.23
C HIS A 4 -18.75 1.61 6.58
N SER A 5 -17.94 2.27 7.42
CA SER A 5 -18.22 3.67 7.83
C SER A 5 -17.87 4.68 6.72
N ALA A 6 -16.85 4.38 5.90
CA ALA A 6 -16.41 5.26 4.80
C ALA A 6 -17.35 5.26 3.57
N VAL A 7 -18.24 4.26 3.45
CA VAL A 7 -19.08 4.01 2.25
C VAL A 7 -20.33 4.89 2.20
N TYR A 8 -20.65 5.62 3.27
CA TYR A 8 -21.93 6.31 3.44
C TYR A 8 -22.20 7.51 2.49
N GLN A 9 -21.23 7.90 1.63
CA GLN A 9 -21.36 9.06 0.74
C GLN A 9 -21.49 8.73 -0.76
N CYS A 10 -21.44 7.47 -1.17
CA CYS A 10 -21.51 7.09 -2.58
C CYS A 10 -22.35 5.83 -2.74
N ARG A 11 -23.29 5.80 -3.70
CA ARG A 11 -24.02 4.59 -4.12
C ARG A 11 -23.05 3.59 -4.78
N ILE A 12 -22.14 3.04 -3.98
CA ILE A 12 -21.19 2.01 -4.39
C ILE A 12 -21.80 0.70 -3.90
N CYS A 13 -22.12 -0.21 -4.82
CA CYS A 13 -22.30 -1.61 -4.47
C CYS A 13 -20.96 -2.12 -3.95
N LEU A 14 -20.78 -2.02 -2.63
CA LEU A 14 -19.62 -2.59 -1.96
C LEU A 14 -19.83 -4.10 -1.95
N LEU A 15 -19.17 -4.80 -2.86
CA LEU A 15 -19.11 -6.24 -2.78
C LEU A 15 -18.00 -6.61 -1.81
N MET A 16 -18.37 -7.05 -0.61
CA MET A 16 -17.42 -7.69 0.29
C MET A 16 -17.19 -9.11 -0.18
N VAL A 17 -16.01 -9.35 -0.77
CA VAL A 17 -15.53 -10.68 -1.09
C VAL A 17 -15.11 -11.35 0.21
N PHE A 18 -15.93 -12.28 0.72
CA PHE A 18 -15.50 -13.24 1.72
C PHE A 18 -15.00 -14.48 0.98
N CYS A 19 -13.68 -14.63 0.89
CA CYS A 19 -13.10 -15.83 0.31
C CYS A 19 -12.82 -16.87 1.40
N PHE A 20 -13.31 -18.09 1.19
CA PHE A 20 -12.93 -19.27 1.98
C PHE A 20 -11.79 -19.98 1.23
N SER A 21 -10.73 -20.39 1.93
CA SER A 21 -9.63 -21.16 1.34
C SER A 21 -9.93 -22.64 1.52
N VAL A 22 -10.07 -23.38 0.41
CA VAL A 22 -10.21 -24.84 0.39
C VAL A 22 -8.89 -25.48 0.86
N GLU A 23 -9.04 -26.52 1.69
CA GLU A 23 -8.01 -27.31 2.35
C GLU A 23 -6.81 -27.69 1.44
N TYR A 24 -5.59 -27.53 1.96
CA TYR A 24 -4.41 -28.19 1.39
C TYR A 24 -4.45 -29.70 1.70
N PRO A 25 -4.49 -30.61 0.71
CA PRO A 25 -4.73 -32.04 0.96
C PRO A 25 -3.57 -32.84 1.60
N GLU A 26 -2.52 -32.19 2.12
CA GLU A 26 -1.39 -32.89 2.76
C GLU A 26 -1.10 -32.47 4.22
N CYS A 27 -1.98 -31.71 4.87
CA CYS A 27 -1.85 -31.39 6.29
C CYS A 27 -2.95 -32.07 7.10
N LEU A 28 -2.67 -33.27 7.62
CA LEU A 28 -3.34 -33.83 8.79
C LEU A 28 -3.15 -32.87 9.97
N CYS A 29 -4.08 -31.94 10.14
CA CYS A 29 -4.23 -31.09 11.30
C CYS A 29 -5.72 -31.11 11.65
N ASN A 30 -6.04 -31.48 12.89
CA ASN A 30 -7.38 -31.31 13.45
C ASN A 30 -7.74 -29.81 13.41
N SER A 31 -8.49 -29.40 12.39
CA SER A 31 -9.05 -28.06 12.22
C SER A 31 -10.49 -28.05 12.76
N VAL A 32 -10.82 -27.01 13.53
CA VAL A 32 -12.21 -26.71 13.88
C VAL A 32 -12.88 -26.19 12.60
N PRO A 33 -14.00 -26.78 12.14
CA PRO A 33 -14.69 -26.31 10.95
C PRO A 33 -15.31 -24.93 11.23
N VAL A 34 -14.86 -23.90 10.51
CA VAL A 34 -15.43 -22.56 10.59
C VAL A 34 -16.46 -22.44 9.47
N THR A 35 -17.74 -22.63 9.80
CA THR A 35 -18.86 -22.51 8.87
C THR A 35 -19.22 -21.05 8.59
N SER A 36 -19.82 -20.79 7.41
CA SER A 36 -20.26 -19.47 6.91
C SER A 36 -20.94 -18.57 7.96
N ASP A 37 -21.74 -19.18 8.83
CA ASP A 37 -22.61 -18.45 9.76
C ASP A 37 -21.81 -17.80 10.92
N SER A 38 -20.69 -18.41 11.29
CA SER A 38 -19.87 -17.97 12.43
C SER A 38 -19.03 -16.71 12.15
N ILE A 39 -18.71 -16.43 10.89
CA ILE A 39 -17.98 -15.23 10.46
C ILE A 39 -18.96 -14.12 10.03
N ILE A 40 -20.10 -14.44 9.41
CA ILE A 40 -21.00 -13.41 8.86
C ILE A 40 -21.80 -12.69 9.97
N LEU A 41 -22.29 -13.43 10.98
CA LEU A 41 -23.18 -12.88 12.01
C LEU A 41 -22.57 -11.76 12.89
N PRO A 42 -21.29 -11.83 13.31
CA PRO A 42 -20.68 -10.73 14.08
C PRO A 42 -20.44 -9.46 13.27
N PHE A 43 -20.23 -9.56 11.95
CA PHE A 43 -19.94 -8.41 11.07
C PHE A 43 -21.17 -7.56 10.75
N LEU A 44 -22.36 -8.13 10.89
CA LEU A 44 -23.65 -7.42 10.75
C LEU A 44 -24.02 -6.60 12.01
N ALA A 45 -23.28 -6.74 13.10
CA ALA A 45 -23.54 -6.05 14.37
C ALA A 45 -22.83 -4.68 14.44
N LYS A 46 -23.39 -3.68 13.74
CA LYS A 46 -23.19 -2.20 13.83
C LYS A 46 -22.06 -1.57 12.99
N PRO A 47 -22.27 -0.40 12.34
CA PRO A 47 -23.42 0.52 12.36
C PRO A 47 -24.54 0.10 11.39
N GLN A 48 -25.78 0.55 11.66
CA GLN A 48 -26.95 0.27 10.81
C GLN A 48 -26.71 0.77 9.38
N LEU A 49 -26.50 -0.17 8.46
CA LEU A 49 -26.55 0.09 7.02
C LEU A 49 -27.95 0.62 6.69
N LYS A 50 -28.05 1.73 5.95
CA LYS A 50 -29.33 2.32 5.54
C LYS A 50 -30.13 1.44 4.56
N SER A 51 -29.50 0.43 3.99
CA SER A 51 -30.07 -0.51 3.03
C SER A 51 -29.44 -1.88 3.22
N GLU A 52 -30.17 -2.94 2.88
CA GLU A 52 -29.61 -4.28 2.80
C GLU A 52 -28.46 -4.31 1.78
N VAL A 53 -27.32 -4.87 2.19
CA VAL A 53 -26.17 -5.10 1.32
C VAL A 53 -26.29 -6.53 0.79
N GLY A 54 -26.35 -6.68 -0.53
CA GLY A 54 -26.36 -7.99 -1.17
C GLY A 54 -25.04 -8.72 -0.92
N ILE A 55 -25.12 -10.03 -0.69
CA ILE A 55 -23.96 -10.91 -0.51
C ILE A 55 -23.83 -11.77 -1.76
N ILE A 56 -22.62 -11.79 -2.35
CA ILE A 56 -22.23 -12.76 -3.37
C ILE A 56 -21.12 -13.60 -2.76
N ILE A 57 -21.33 -14.92 -2.74
CA ILE A 57 -20.32 -15.87 -2.31
C ILE A 57 -19.42 -16.15 -3.52
N CYS A 58 -18.12 -16.02 -3.33
CA CYS A 58 -17.11 -16.20 -4.36
C CYS A 58 -15.88 -16.88 -3.75
N ASP A 59 -15.28 -17.80 -4.49
CA ASP A 59 -14.07 -18.50 -4.10
C ASP A 59 -12.96 -18.18 -5.12
N VAL A 60 -11.82 -17.67 -4.64
CA VAL A 60 -10.68 -17.31 -5.51
C VAL A 60 -10.04 -18.53 -6.20
N SER A 61 -10.35 -19.74 -5.73
CA SER A 61 -9.97 -20.99 -6.37
C SER A 61 -10.97 -21.50 -7.42
N ASP A 62 -12.14 -20.84 -7.54
CA ASP A 62 -13.19 -21.16 -8.50
C ASP A 62 -13.42 -20.01 -9.50
N PRO A 63 -12.74 -20.02 -10.67
CA PRO A 63 -12.81 -18.93 -11.64
C PRO A 63 -14.23 -18.55 -12.11
N PRO A 64 -15.15 -19.50 -12.38
CA PRO A 64 -16.55 -19.17 -12.66
C PRO A 64 -17.24 -18.32 -11.59
N SER A 65 -16.94 -18.55 -10.30
CA SER A 65 -17.52 -17.73 -9.23
C SER A 65 -17.00 -16.29 -9.25
N LEU A 66 -15.72 -16.09 -9.56
CA LEU A 66 -15.10 -14.77 -9.76
C LEU A 66 -15.72 -14.06 -10.96
N ASP A 67 -15.96 -14.76 -12.07
CA ASP A 67 -16.54 -14.15 -13.27
C ASP A 67 -17.97 -13.67 -13.04
N GLU A 68 -18.80 -14.50 -12.38
CA GLU A 68 -20.17 -14.11 -12.03
C GLU A 68 -20.23 -12.94 -11.04
N MET A 69 -19.22 -12.83 -10.19
CA MET A 69 -19.02 -11.70 -9.29
C MET A 69 -18.65 -10.43 -10.06
N CYS A 70 -17.62 -10.50 -10.90
CA CYS A 70 -17.08 -9.37 -11.64
C CYS A 70 -18.09 -8.82 -12.66
N LYS A 71 -18.90 -9.65 -13.31
CA LYS A 71 -20.00 -9.19 -14.20
C LYS A 71 -21.04 -8.30 -13.51
N LYS A 72 -21.14 -8.37 -12.18
CA LYS A 72 -22.09 -7.60 -11.36
C LYS A 72 -21.45 -6.40 -10.66
N ALA A 73 -20.13 -6.23 -10.78
CA ALA A 73 -19.36 -5.22 -10.07
C ALA A 73 -18.85 -4.13 -11.02
N SER A 74 -18.97 -2.87 -10.62
CA SER A 74 -18.27 -1.76 -11.30
C SER A 74 -16.83 -1.63 -10.81
N VAL A 75 -16.62 -1.85 -9.50
CA VAL A 75 -15.30 -1.87 -8.87
C VAL A 75 -15.27 -2.98 -7.83
N VAL A 76 -14.23 -3.81 -7.86
CA VAL A 76 -13.90 -4.79 -6.83
C VAL A 76 -12.88 -4.18 -5.89
N LEU A 77 -13.17 -4.25 -4.59
CA LEU A 77 -12.22 -3.90 -3.54
C LEU A 77 -11.60 -5.21 -3.03
N ASP A 78 -10.44 -5.56 -3.57
CA ASP A 78 -9.75 -6.79 -3.20
C ASP A 78 -8.99 -6.61 -1.88
N CYS A 79 -9.42 -7.39 -0.88
CA CYS A 79 -8.82 -7.45 0.45
C CYS A 79 -8.24 -8.84 0.75
N VAL A 80 -8.16 -9.73 -0.25
CA VAL A 80 -7.83 -11.15 -0.06
C VAL A 80 -6.33 -11.37 -0.26
N GLY A 81 -5.60 -11.29 0.85
CA GLY A 81 -4.17 -11.62 0.92
C GLY A 81 -3.89 -13.04 1.43
N PRO A 82 -2.65 -13.55 1.30
CA PRO A 82 -1.50 -12.93 0.62
C PRO A 82 -1.67 -12.87 -0.90
N TYR A 83 -1.42 -11.70 -1.49
CA TYR A 83 -1.83 -11.38 -2.88
C TYR A 83 -1.08 -12.18 -3.92
N ARG A 84 0.18 -12.52 -3.65
CA ARG A 84 0.96 -13.42 -4.48
C ARG A 84 0.28 -14.76 -4.79
N PHE A 85 -0.57 -15.25 -3.88
CA PHE A 85 -1.25 -16.53 -4.05
C PHE A 85 -2.68 -16.36 -4.56
N PHE A 86 -3.38 -15.31 -4.11
CA PHE A 86 -4.81 -15.18 -4.30
C PHE A 86 -5.27 -13.99 -5.15
N GLY A 87 -4.39 -13.01 -5.40
CA GLY A 87 -4.79 -11.76 -6.08
C GLY A 87 -4.88 -11.86 -7.61
N GLU A 88 -4.07 -12.71 -8.25
CA GLU A 88 -4.05 -12.81 -9.72
C GLU A 88 -5.38 -13.31 -10.30
N PRO A 89 -6.04 -14.35 -9.76
CA PRO A 89 -7.37 -14.77 -10.22
C PRO A 89 -8.42 -13.64 -10.20
N VAL A 90 -8.41 -12.80 -9.16
CA VAL A 90 -9.33 -11.66 -9.01
C VAL A 90 -9.07 -10.61 -10.10
N ILE A 91 -7.80 -10.23 -10.31
CA ILE A 91 -7.42 -9.26 -11.35
C ILE A 91 -7.78 -9.78 -12.74
N LYS A 92 -7.48 -11.05 -13.02
CA LYS A 92 -7.81 -11.68 -14.32
C LYS A 92 -9.31 -11.57 -14.60
N SER A 93 -10.14 -11.99 -13.66
CA SER A 93 -11.60 -11.95 -13.82
C SER A 93 -12.14 -10.52 -13.94
N CYS A 94 -11.57 -9.57 -13.19
CA CYS A 94 -11.91 -8.15 -13.31
C CYS A 94 -11.63 -7.60 -14.72
N VAL A 95 -10.44 -7.88 -15.26
CA VAL A 95 -10.02 -7.47 -16.60
C VAL A 95 -10.91 -8.13 -17.67
N GLU A 96 -11.19 -9.42 -17.55
CA GLU A 96 -12.00 -10.18 -18.52
C GLU A 96 -13.49 -9.78 -18.53
N ASN A 97 -14.03 -9.32 -17.40
CA ASN A 97 -15.46 -9.02 -17.24
C ASN A 97 -15.79 -7.52 -17.10
N GLY A 98 -14.81 -6.63 -17.29
CA GLY A 98 -15.05 -5.17 -17.33
C GLY A 98 -15.22 -4.50 -15.96
N ALA A 99 -14.79 -5.15 -14.87
CA ALA A 99 -14.82 -4.58 -13.53
C ALA A 99 -13.48 -3.93 -13.18
N HIS A 100 -13.48 -2.71 -12.64
CA HIS A 100 -12.28 -2.12 -12.07
C HIS A 100 -11.87 -2.86 -10.80
N CYS A 101 -10.60 -2.78 -10.41
CA CYS A 101 -10.11 -3.40 -9.19
C CYS A 101 -9.18 -2.45 -8.44
N VAL A 102 -9.34 -2.38 -7.12
CA VAL A 102 -8.36 -1.77 -6.23
C VAL A 102 -7.98 -2.76 -5.14
N ASP A 103 -6.69 -2.87 -4.85
CA ASP A 103 -6.17 -3.76 -3.81
C ASP A 103 -5.43 -3.00 -2.70
N ILE A 104 -5.15 -3.68 -1.59
CA ILE A 104 -4.31 -3.18 -0.50
C ILE A 104 -2.96 -3.92 -0.42
N SER A 105 -2.44 -4.35 -1.57
CA SER A 105 -1.22 -5.16 -1.61
C SER A 105 0.03 -4.34 -1.31
N GLY A 106 0.82 -4.80 -0.33
CA GLY A 106 2.17 -4.32 -0.03
C GLY A 106 3.28 -5.18 -0.67
N GLU A 107 2.99 -5.95 -1.72
CA GLU A 107 3.90 -6.96 -2.29
C GLU A 107 4.46 -6.54 -3.66
N PRO A 108 5.68 -5.99 -3.77
CA PRO A 108 6.21 -5.45 -5.02
C PRO A 108 6.25 -6.42 -6.20
N GLN A 109 6.47 -7.72 -5.95
CA GLN A 109 6.50 -8.70 -7.03
C GLN A 109 5.11 -8.98 -7.59
N PHE A 110 4.09 -9.03 -6.74
CA PHE A 110 2.72 -9.14 -7.20
C PHE A 110 2.35 -7.91 -8.03
N LEU A 111 2.56 -6.71 -7.47
CA LEU A 111 2.24 -5.43 -8.12
C LEU A 111 2.92 -5.24 -9.48
N GLU A 112 4.22 -5.54 -9.57
CA GLU A 112 4.97 -5.45 -10.82
C GLU A 112 4.62 -6.60 -11.78
N GLY A 113 4.23 -7.77 -11.25
CA GLY A 113 3.84 -8.93 -12.04
C GLY A 113 2.48 -8.74 -12.71
N MET A 114 1.52 -8.16 -11.99
CA MET A 114 0.19 -7.84 -12.53
C MET A 114 0.31 -6.78 -13.63
N TYR A 115 1.17 -5.78 -13.44
CA TYR A 115 1.50 -4.82 -14.49
C TYR A 115 2.10 -5.51 -15.72
N ALA A 116 3.10 -6.37 -15.53
CA ALA A 116 3.75 -7.08 -16.63
C ALA A 116 2.78 -7.95 -17.46
N LYS A 117 1.74 -8.50 -16.82
CA LYS A 117 0.81 -9.47 -17.42
C LYS A 117 -0.45 -8.82 -18.00
N TYR A 118 -1.02 -7.85 -17.30
CA TYR A 118 -2.40 -7.40 -17.54
C TYR A 118 -2.53 -5.94 -17.98
N ASP A 119 -1.45 -5.14 -18.02
CA ASP A 119 -1.52 -3.71 -18.36
C ASP A 119 -2.18 -3.47 -19.73
N SER A 120 -1.70 -4.16 -20.77
CA SER A 120 -2.27 -4.04 -22.13
C SER A 120 -3.72 -4.52 -22.21
N GLN A 121 -4.05 -5.67 -21.62
CA GLN A 121 -5.41 -6.22 -21.66
C GLN A 121 -6.40 -5.34 -20.88
N ALA A 122 -5.97 -4.80 -19.74
CA ALA A 122 -6.77 -3.87 -18.95
C ALA A 122 -7.01 -2.56 -19.73
N ALA A 123 -6.01 -2.06 -20.46
CA ALA A 123 -6.14 -0.89 -21.32
C ALA A 123 -7.04 -1.14 -22.55
N GLU A 124 -6.97 -2.33 -23.15
CA GLU A 124 -7.86 -2.70 -24.25
C GLU A 124 -9.33 -2.76 -23.80
N ASN A 125 -9.56 -3.22 -22.57
CA ASN A 125 -10.91 -3.38 -22.01
C ASN A 125 -11.43 -2.14 -21.26
N GLY A 126 -10.67 -1.05 -21.17
CA GLY A 126 -11.10 0.15 -20.43
C GLY A 126 -11.17 -0.06 -18.90
N VAL A 127 -10.43 -1.03 -18.37
CA VAL A 127 -10.46 -1.44 -16.95
C VAL A 127 -9.29 -0.84 -16.19
N TYR A 128 -9.56 -0.20 -15.05
CA TYR A 128 -8.52 0.26 -14.13
C TYR A 128 -8.23 -0.79 -13.05
N ILE A 129 -6.99 -1.25 -13.00
CA ILE A 129 -6.46 -2.04 -11.89
C ILE A 129 -5.48 -1.15 -11.13
N VAL A 130 -5.78 -0.78 -9.89
CA VAL A 130 -4.93 0.10 -9.08
C VAL A 130 -4.46 -0.62 -7.84
N GLY A 131 -3.17 -0.96 -7.81
CA GLY A 131 -2.57 -1.67 -6.69
C GLY A 131 -2.12 -0.75 -5.55
N SER A 132 -1.97 -1.30 -4.35
CA SER A 132 -1.48 -0.59 -3.15
C SER A 132 -2.31 0.63 -2.74
N THR A 133 -3.63 0.54 -2.85
CA THR A 133 -4.59 1.60 -2.46
C THR A 133 -4.91 1.63 -0.96
N GLY A 134 -4.14 0.91 -0.14
CA GLY A 134 -4.15 1.01 1.32
C GLY A 134 -3.07 1.92 1.87
N PHE A 135 -2.80 1.79 3.17
CA PHE A 135 -1.66 2.41 3.83
C PHE A 135 -0.31 1.97 3.23
N ASP A 136 -0.26 0.76 2.65
CA ASP A 136 0.95 0.18 2.05
C ASP A 136 1.63 1.06 1.00
N SER A 137 0.93 1.99 0.34
CA SER A 137 1.59 3.04 -0.46
C SER A 137 0.81 4.34 -0.72
N ILE A 138 -0.50 4.47 -0.46
CA ILE A 138 -1.18 5.76 -0.69
C ILE A 138 -0.51 6.93 0.05
N PRO A 139 -0.18 6.83 1.36
CA PRO A 139 0.50 7.91 2.07
C PRO A 139 1.84 8.27 1.44
N ALA A 140 2.65 7.29 1.07
CA ALA A 140 3.97 7.49 0.47
C ALA A 140 3.88 8.08 -0.94
N ASP A 141 3.07 7.48 -1.80
CA ASP A 141 2.99 7.79 -3.21
C ASP A 141 2.31 9.14 -3.46
N LEU A 142 1.12 9.35 -2.87
CA LEU A 142 0.45 10.64 -2.94
C LEU A 142 1.15 11.71 -2.09
N GLY A 143 1.90 11.33 -1.05
CA GLY A 143 2.70 12.26 -0.26
C GLY A 143 3.83 12.89 -1.06
N VAL A 144 4.48 12.14 -1.96
CA VAL A 144 5.46 12.68 -2.92
C VAL A 144 4.78 13.63 -3.92
N LEU A 145 3.60 13.29 -4.44
CA LEU A 145 2.85 14.18 -5.34
C LEU A 145 2.39 15.45 -4.64
N PHE A 146 1.87 15.33 -3.42
CA PHE A 146 1.50 16.47 -2.60
C PHE A 146 2.70 17.39 -2.34
N THR A 147 3.86 16.82 -2.04
CA THR A 147 5.12 17.55 -1.85
C THR A 147 5.54 18.28 -3.12
N ARG A 148 5.45 17.63 -4.29
CA ARG A 148 5.71 18.25 -5.60
C ARG A 148 4.78 19.44 -5.82
N ASN A 149 3.48 19.21 -5.68
CA ASN A 149 2.46 20.22 -5.98
C ASN A 149 2.49 21.41 -5.02
N SER A 150 3.01 21.20 -3.81
CA SER A 150 3.17 22.24 -2.79
C SER A 150 4.46 23.06 -2.96
N LEU A 151 5.45 22.57 -3.72
CA LEU A 151 6.69 23.28 -3.97
C LEU A 151 6.53 24.25 -5.15
N GLN A 152 6.81 25.54 -4.93
CA GLN A 152 6.80 26.54 -6.00
C GLN A 152 8.09 26.51 -6.84
N GLY A 153 8.33 25.41 -7.54
CA GLY A 153 9.54 25.18 -8.32
C GLY A 153 9.61 23.74 -8.82
N THR A 154 10.81 23.27 -9.13
CA THR A 154 11.02 21.89 -9.59
C THR A 154 11.51 21.04 -8.41
N LEU A 155 10.65 20.16 -7.91
CA LEU A 155 11.04 19.15 -6.91
C LEU A 155 11.87 18.05 -7.58
N THR A 156 13.02 17.70 -7.01
CA THR A 156 13.94 16.71 -7.62
C THR A 156 14.30 15.57 -6.69
N ALA A 157 14.20 15.75 -5.38
CA ALA A 157 14.49 14.71 -4.40
C ALA A 157 13.56 14.80 -3.19
N VAL A 158 13.16 13.64 -2.67
CA VAL A 158 12.35 13.50 -1.46
C VAL A 158 12.88 12.35 -0.61
N GLU A 159 13.07 12.60 0.68
CA GLU A 159 13.18 11.57 1.70
C GLU A 159 11.88 11.52 2.53
N SER A 160 11.36 10.34 2.83
CA SER A 160 10.26 10.18 3.78
C SER A 160 10.70 9.44 5.04
N ILE A 161 10.17 9.84 6.19
CA ILE A 161 10.35 9.15 7.46
C ILE A 161 8.97 8.85 8.05
N LEU A 162 8.63 7.56 8.10
CA LEU A 162 7.42 7.07 8.74
C LEU A 162 7.64 6.89 10.25
N THR A 163 6.76 7.46 11.05
CA THR A 163 6.76 7.36 12.51
C THR A 163 5.43 6.78 12.97
N PHE A 164 5.48 5.61 13.61
CA PHE A 164 4.32 5.01 14.27
C PHE A 164 4.21 5.52 15.70
N LYS A 165 2.99 5.84 16.12
CA LYS A 165 2.66 6.22 17.48
C LYS A 165 1.71 5.16 18.02
N ALA A 166 2.23 4.28 18.87
CA ALA A 166 1.43 3.29 19.56
C ALA A 166 0.95 3.83 20.91
N GLY A 167 -0.22 3.36 21.32
CA GLY A 167 -0.80 3.62 22.63
C GLY A 167 -0.12 2.90 23.78
N LYS A 168 -0.69 3.06 24.98
CA LYS A 168 -0.28 2.28 26.17
C LYS A 168 -0.59 0.79 25.98
N SER A 169 -1.59 0.50 25.15
CA SER A 169 -2.03 -0.86 24.81
C SER A 169 -1.14 -1.55 23.76
N GLY A 170 -0.11 -0.86 23.27
CA GLY A 170 0.83 -1.37 22.29
C GLY A 170 0.25 -1.42 20.87
N THR A 171 0.84 -2.26 20.03
CA THR A 171 0.44 -2.46 18.64
C THR A 171 0.34 -3.96 18.34
N CYS A 172 -0.43 -4.32 17.32
CA CYS A 172 -0.61 -5.69 16.87
C CYS A 172 -0.75 -5.71 15.35
N ILE A 173 -0.11 -6.69 14.71
CA ILE A 173 -0.14 -6.94 13.28
C ILE A 173 -0.94 -8.22 13.03
N HIS A 174 -1.75 -8.23 11.97
CA HIS A 174 -2.50 -9.42 11.55
C HIS A 174 -1.60 -10.48 10.92
N ASP A 175 -1.97 -11.75 11.05
CA ASP A 175 -1.19 -12.88 10.51
C ASP A 175 -1.01 -12.83 8.98
N GLY A 176 -2.00 -12.34 8.23
CA GLY A 176 -1.90 -12.16 6.78
C GLY A 176 -0.77 -11.23 6.36
N THR A 177 -0.57 -10.11 7.07
CA THR A 177 0.55 -9.20 6.85
C THR A 177 1.89 -9.87 7.18
N TRP A 178 1.92 -10.68 8.24
CA TRP A 178 3.10 -11.45 8.63
C TRP A 178 3.48 -12.49 7.56
N GLN A 179 2.51 -13.25 7.05
CA GLN A 179 2.72 -14.20 5.97
C GLN A 179 3.23 -13.51 4.70
N SER A 180 2.63 -12.36 4.35
CA SER A 180 3.06 -11.55 3.21
C SER A 180 4.52 -11.10 3.35
N ALA A 181 4.95 -10.68 4.55
CA ALA A 181 6.33 -10.32 4.82
C ALA A 181 7.29 -11.52 4.69
N VAL A 182 6.93 -12.68 5.25
CA VAL A 182 7.74 -13.91 5.18
C VAL A 182 7.95 -14.34 3.73
N HIS A 183 6.87 -14.39 2.95
CA HIS A 183 6.93 -14.79 1.54
C HIS A 183 7.57 -13.72 0.65
N GLY A 184 7.37 -12.43 0.94
CA GLY A 184 8.00 -11.33 0.24
C GLY A 184 9.53 -11.37 0.33
N VAL A 185 10.08 -11.67 1.52
CA VAL A 185 11.53 -11.84 1.69
C VAL A 185 12.03 -13.08 0.95
N ALA A 186 11.30 -14.19 1.02
CA ALA A 186 11.66 -15.43 0.34
C ALA A 186 11.71 -15.27 -1.19
N ASP A 187 10.89 -14.39 -1.74
CA ASP A 187 10.73 -14.22 -3.19
C ASP A 187 11.55 -13.08 -3.80
N GLN A 188 12.42 -12.41 -3.03
CA GLN A 188 13.26 -11.31 -3.56
C GLN A 188 14.04 -11.67 -4.83
N GLY A 189 14.40 -12.95 -5.00
CA GLY A 189 15.07 -13.46 -6.21
C GLY A 189 14.18 -13.36 -7.47
N ASN A 190 12.90 -13.68 -7.36
CA ASN A 190 11.96 -13.61 -8.49
C ASN A 190 11.58 -12.16 -8.79
N LEU A 191 11.44 -11.29 -7.79
CA LEU A 191 11.30 -9.84 -8.03
C LEU A 191 12.47 -9.28 -8.85
N LYS A 192 13.71 -9.68 -8.53
CA LYS A 192 14.90 -9.28 -9.31
C LYS A 192 14.85 -9.81 -10.75
N LYS A 193 14.39 -11.05 -10.95
CA LYS A 193 14.22 -11.62 -12.30
C LYS A 193 13.15 -10.87 -13.10
N LEU A 194 12.00 -10.62 -12.50
CA LEU A 194 10.89 -9.87 -13.10
C LEU A 194 11.35 -8.48 -13.55
N ARG A 195 12.04 -7.74 -12.70
CA ARG A 195 12.59 -6.41 -13.05
C ARG A 195 13.60 -6.44 -14.20
N LYS A 196 14.36 -7.53 -14.33
CA LYS A 196 15.26 -7.72 -15.48
C LYS A 196 14.47 -8.02 -16.76
N GLN A 197 13.42 -8.84 -16.67
CA GLN A 197 12.54 -9.18 -17.80
C GLN A 197 11.77 -7.97 -18.32
N LEU A 198 11.24 -7.13 -17.42
CA LEU A 198 10.56 -5.88 -17.77
C LEU A 198 11.48 -4.88 -18.49
N ALA A 199 12.80 -5.06 -18.39
CA ALA A 199 13.82 -4.26 -19.08
C ALA A 199 13.62 -2.73 -19.00
N CYS A 200 12.98 -2.24 -17.93
CA CYS A 200 12.65 -0.83 -17.80
C CYS A 200 13.93 0.02 -17.78
N LYS A 201 14.02 1.00 -18.69
CA LYS A 201 15.12 1.98 -18.70
C LYS A 201 15.19 2.69 -17.33
N PRO A 202 16.37 2.88 -16.73
CA PRO A 202 16.49 3.66 -15.50
C PRO A 202 15.83 5.03 -15.66
N LEU A 203 15.13 5.52 -14.63
CA LEU A 203 14.61 6.89 -14.65
C LEU A 203 15.78 7.88 -14.72
N PRO A 204 15.66 8.97 -15.49
CA PRO A 204 16.71 9.97 -15.51
C PRO A 204 16.85 10.59 -14.13
N VAL A 205 18.11 10.79 -13.73
CA VAL A 205 18.43 11.47 -12.47
C VAL A 205 18.47 12.96 -12.76
N VAL A 206 17.49 13.69 -12.26
CA VAL A 206 17.41 15.15 -12.35
C VAL A 206 17.78 15.76 -11.00
N GLY A 207 18.54 16.85 -11.01
CA GLY A 207 19.01 17.48 -9.77
C GLY A 207 20.26 16.84 -9.18
N LYS A 208 20.64 17.35 -8.02
CA LYS A 208 21.64 16.73 -7.16
C LYS A 208 21.21 15.31 -6.81
N LYS A 209 22.13 14.34 -6.95
CA LYS A 209 21.87 12.94 -6.59
C LYS A 209 21.50 12.82 -5.11
N LEU A 210 20.37 12.18 -4.82
CA LEU A 210 19.90 11.91 -3.47
C LEU A 210 20.86 10.94 -2.77
N LYS A 211 21.47 11.39 -1.67
CA LYS A 211 22.36 10.56 -0.86
C LYS A 211 21.53 9.73 0.11
N LYS A 212 21.47 8.42 -0.13
CA LYS A 212 20.82 7.48 0.80
C LYS A 212 21.50 7.52 2.17
N ARG A 213 20.70 7.50 3.22
CA ARG A 213 21.16 7.37 4.61
C ARG A 213 21.61 5.93 4.88
N GLY A 214 22.37 5.75 5.96
CA GLY A 214 22.92 4.46 6.35
C GLY A 214 21.84 3.44 6.76
N ALA A 215 22.25 2.19 7.03
CA ALA A 215 21.36 1.13 7.48
C ALA A 215 20.71 1.41 8.86
N LEU A 216 21.37 2.24 9.67
CA LEU A 216 20.88 2.80 10.92
C LEU A 216 21.44 4.22 11.03
N PHE A 217 20.58 5.19 11.35
CA PHE A 217 20.99 6.56 11.60
C PHE A 217 20.05 7.24 12.58
N TYR A 218 20.52 8.28 13.27
CA TYR A 218 19.64 9.13 14.06
C TYR A 218 19.05 10.23 13.17
N ALA A 219 17.73 10.26 13.07
CA ALA A 219 16.98 11.25 12.33
C ALA A 219 16.63 12.41 13.28
N ASN A 220 17.47 13.45 13.28
CA ASN A 220 17.25 14.65 14.10
C ASN A 220 15.87 15.28 13.85
N GLU A 221 15.37 15.16 12.63
CA GLU A 221 14.11 15.74 12.17
C GLU A 221 12.88 15.14 12.88
N VAL A 222 12.99 13.92 13.40
CA VAL A 222 11.91 13.23 14.14
C VAL A 222 12.35 12.77 15.54
N GLY A 223 13.57 13.09 15.96
CA GLY A 223 14.11 12.77 17.28
C GLY A 223 14.30 11.27 17.56
N GLN A 224 14.39 10.42 16.53
CA GLN A 224 14.45 8.96 16.66
C GLN A 224 15.54 8.35 15.77
N TYR A 225 15.98 7.14 16.12
CA TYR A 225 16.70 6.30 15.18
C TYR A 225 15.77 5.85 14.06
N ALA A 226 16.31 5.72 12.86
CA ALA A 226 15.58 5.28 11.68
C ALA A 226 16.41 4.27 10.88
N ILE A 227 15.69 3.43 10.15
CA ILE A 227 16.22 2.40 9.25
C ILE A 227 15.54 2.53 7.87
N PRO A 228 16.16 2.01 6.79
CA PRO A 228 15.49 1.93 5.49
C PRO A 228 14.15 1.19 5.59
N PHE A 229 13.10 1.75 5.01
CA PHE A 229 11.81 1.08 4.91
C PHE A 229 11.88 0.00 3.82
N LEU A 230 11.56 -1.25 4.19
CA LEU A 230 11.69 -2.42 3.32
C LEU A 230 10.37 -2.84 2.64
N GLY A 231 9.33 -2.01 2.74
CA GLY A 231 8.03 -2.25 2.12
C GLY A 231 7.94 -1.79 0.66
N ALA A 232 6.71 -1.64 0.17
CA ALA A 232 6.42 -1.37 -1.24
C ALA A 232 6.65 0.08 -1.69
N ASP A 233 6.64 1.06 -0.77
CA ASP A 233 6.70 2.50 -1.07
C ASP A 233 7.70 2.88 -2.16
N ALA A 234 8.98 2.51 -2.00
CA ALA A 234 10.01 2.90 -2.95
C ALA A 234 9.79 2.28 -4.34
N SER A 235 9.15 1.11 -4.38
CA SER A 235 8.78 0.44 -5.62
C SER A 235 7.62 1.14 -6.32
N VAL A 236 6.57 1.45 -5.55
CA VAL A 236 5.34 2.09 -6.03
C VAL A 236 5.61 3.53 -6.46
N VAL A 237 6.25 4.34 -5.61
CA VAL A 237 6.63 5.72 -5.94
C VAL A 237 7.48 5.75 -7.21
N ARG A 238 8.47 4.86 -7.34
CA ARG A 238 9.30 4.82 -8.56
C ARG A 238 8.49 4.49 -9.82
N ARG A 239 7.48 3.64 -9.73
CA ARG A 239 6.57 3.35 -10.86
C ARG A 239 5.69 4.56 -11.18
N THR A 240 5.15 5.25 -10.18
CA THR A 240 4.45 6.53 -10.35
C THR A 240 5.33 7.56 -11.06
N GLN A 241 6.56 7.75 -10.58
CA GLN A 241 7.51 8.69 -11.18
C GLN A 241 7.83 8.35 -12.63
N ARG A 242 7.87 7.06 -12.98
CA ARG A 242 8.01 6.61 -14.36
C ARG A 242 6.81 6.99 -15.21
N PHE A 243 5.61 6.65 -14.75
CA PHE A 243 4.39 6.95 -15.47
C PHE A 243 4.28 8.45 -15.78
N LEU A 244 4.47 9.30 -14.76
CA LEU A 244 4.40 10.75 -14.91
C LEU A 244 5.49 11.30 -15.85
N HIS A 245 6.67 10.71 -15.85
CA HIS A 245 7.73 11.10 -16.77
C HIS A 245 7.43 10.72 -18.22
N GLU A 246 6.99 9.47 -18.45
CA GLU A 246 6.78 8.92 -19.78
C GLU A 246 5.49 9.42 -20.43
N HIS A 247 4.46 9.77 -19.65
CA HIS A 247 3.14 10.16 -20.16
C HIS A 247 2.77 11.63 -19.91
N HIS A 248 3.42 12.32 -18.97
CA HIS A 248 3.10 13.71 -18.62
C HIS A 248 4.32 14.63 -18.66
N GLU A 249 5.47 14.13 -19.13
CA GLU A 249 6.73 14.88 -19.23
C GLU A 249 7.17 15.53 -17.91
N GLU A 250 6.69 14.99 -16.78
CA GLU A 250 7.04 15.52 -15.47
C GLU A 250 8.49 15.18 -15.11
N THR A 251 9.14 16.09 -14.36
CA THR A 251 10.48 15.83 -13.83
C THR A 251 10.42 14.71 -12.78
N PRO A 252 11.16 13.59 -12.96
CA PRO A 252 11.17 12.51 -11.99
C PRO A 252 11.75 12.97 -10.65
N VAL A 253 11.09 12.59 -9.56
CA VAL A 253 11.57 12.83 -8.20
C VAL A 253 12.34 11.60 -7.72
N GLN A 254 13.59 11.81 -7.29
CA GLN A 254 14.36 10.79 -6.59
C GLN A 254 13.75 10.56 -5.20
N TYR A 255 13.51 9.30 -4.81
CA TYR A 255 12.83 8.98 -3.56
C TYR A 255 13.61 7.99 -2.70
N SER A 256 13.64 8.22 -1.38
CA SER A 256 14.11 7.27 -0.36
C SER A 256 13.15 7.24 0.83
N ALA A 257 12.79 6.04 1.25
CA ALA A 257 11.85 5.82 2.35
C ALA A 257 12.55 5.22 3.57
N TYR A 258 12.23 5.75 4.75
CA TYR A 258 12.75 5.29 6.04
C TYR A 258 11.62 5.16 7.05
N THR A 259 11.84 4.35 8.08
CA THR A 259 10.94 4.24 9.23
C THR A 259 11.71 4.57 10.51
N ALA A 260 11.12 5.40 11.35
CA ALA A 260 11.57 5.65 12.71
C ALA A 260 11.29 4.42 13.58
N VAL A 261 12.23 4.09 14.45
CA VAL A 261 12.23 2.88 15.28
C VAL A 261 12.47 3.18 16.76
N GLY A 262 12.34 4.44 17.17
CA GLY A 262 12.55 4.88 18.55
C GLY A 262 14.03 5.02 18.92
N GLY A 263 14.39 4.57 20.13
CA GLY A 263 15.74 4.68 20.66
C GLY A 263 16.73 3.64 20.11
N VAL A 264 18.02 3.82 20.41
CA VAL A 264 19.09 2.93 19.95
C VAL A 264 18.87 1.46 20.36
N GLY A 265 18.33 1.23 21.57
CA GLY A 265 18.03 -0.12 22.05
C GLY A 265 16.94 -0.82 21.23
N SER A 266 15.88 -0.10 20.84
CA SER A 266 14.82 -0.60 19.96
C SER A 266 15.37 -0.89 18.56
N ALA A 267 16.22 -0.01 18.03
CA ALA A 267 16.86 -0.20 16.74
C ALA A 267 17.73 -1.46 16.71
N ILE A 268 18.57 -1.69 17.73
CA ILE A 268 19.42 -2.88 17.83
C ILE A 268 18.55 -4.15 17.88
N LYS A 269 17.49 -4.17 18.71
CA LYS A 269 16.56 -5.31 18.80
C LYS A 269 15.92 -5.62 17.45
N LEU A 270 15.45 -4.61 16.73
CA LEU A 270 14.83 -4.77 15.40
C LEU A 270 15.83 -5.26 14.36
N ILE A 271 17.10 -4.84 14.41
CA ILE A 271 18.14 -5.34 13.50
C ILE A 271 18.36 -6.84 13.75
N PHE A 272 18.53 -7.27 15.00
CA PHE A 272 18.71 -8.69 15.32
C PHE A 272 17.49 -9.53 14.95
N ALA A 273 16.29 -9.05 15.29
CA ALA A 273 15.03 -9.70 14.90
C ALA A 273 14.88 -9.79 13.38
N GLY A 274 15.20 -8.73 12.65
CA GLY A 274 15.17 -8.66 11.20
C GLY A 274 16.19 -9.60 10.53
N LEU A 275 17.41 -9.71 11.06
CA LEU A 275 18.42 -10.65 10.56
C LEU A 275 17.96 -12.10 10.73
N LEU A 276 17.42 -12.43 11.91
CA LEU A 276 16.85 -13.76 12.17
C LEU A 276 15.66 -14.04 11.25
N PHE A 277 14.77 -13.08 11.07
CA PHE A 277 13.61 -13.17 10.18
C PHE A 277 14.04 -13.44 8.73
N VAL A 278 15.03 -12.70 8.22
CA VAL A 278 15.56 -12.90 6.86
C VAL A 278 16.22 -14.27 6.72
N LEU A 279 16.96 -14.72 7.72
CA LEU A 279 17.59 -16.04 7.71
C LEU A 279 16.52 -17.14 7.64
N LEU A 280 15.53 -17.11 8.52
CA LEU A 280 14.46 -18.11 8.56
C LEU A 280 13.59 -18.08 7.30
N SER A 281 13.35 -16.90 6.72
CA SER A 281 12.54 -16.74 5.50
C SER A 281 13.16 -17.45 4.29
N LYS A 282 14.49 -17.63 4.26
CA LYS A 282 15.18 -18.32 3.15
C LYS A 282 14.92 -19.82 3.13
N PHE A 283 14.69 -20.46 4.28
CA PHE A 283 14.48 -21.90 4.39
C PHE A 283 13.00 -22.26 4.46
N SER A 284 12.59 -23.33 3.77
CA SER A 284 11.18 -23.80 3.79
C SER A 284 10.70 -24.16 5.19
N CYS A 285 11.54 -24.84 5.99
CA CYS A 285 11.25 -25.16 7.38
C CYS A 285 11.13 -23.89 8.25
N GLY A 286 12.01 -22.91 8.05
CA GLY A 286 11.98 -21.63 8.77
C GLY A 286 10.70 -20.84 8.47
N ARG A 287 10.28 -20.78 7.20
CA ARG A 287 8.98 -20.19 6.81
C ARG A 287 7.80 -20.89 7.48
N LYS A 288 7.73 -22.23 7.39
CA LYS A 288 6.66 -23.02 8.03
C LYS A 288 6.60 -22.74 9.53
N LEU A 289 7.75 -22.60 10.19
CA LEU A 289 7.83 -22.34 11.63
C LEU A 289 7.35 -20.93 12.00
N MET A 290 7.77 -19.90 11.25
CA MET A 290 7.32 -18.52 11.47
C MET A 290 5.84 -18.33 11.19
N ILE A 291 5.28 -19.05 10.21
CA ILE A 291 3.84 -19.00 9.88
C ILE A 291 3.02 -19.76 10.93
N LYS A 292 3.53 -20.90 11.43
CA LYS A 292 2.83 -21.71 12.44
C LYS A 292 2.84 -21.08 13.83
N TYR A 293 3.90 -20.34 14.19
CA TYR A 293 4.06 -19.74 15.52
C TYR A 293 4.31 -18.22 15.45
N PRO A 294 3.42 -17.44 14.81
CA PRO A 294 3.69 -16.03 14.52
C PRO A 294 3.87 -15.21 15.79
N LYS A 295 3.08 -15.46 16.84
CA LYS A 295 3.22 -14.78 18.15
C LYS A 295 4.60 -14.98 18.79
N PHE A 296 5.20 -16.17 18.64
CA PHE A 296 6.53 -16.45 19.19
C PHE A 296 7.61 -15.71 18.40
N PHE A 297 7.62 -15.84 17.07
CA PHE A 297 8.64 -15.22 16.21
C PHE A 297 8.50 -13.70 16.07
N SER A 298 7.34 -13.15 16.41
CA SER A 298 7.09 -11.71 16.49
C SER A 298 7.19 -11.16 17.90
N PHE A 299 7.59 -11.94 18.91
CA PHE A 299 7.64 -11.49 20.32
C PHE A 299 6.30 -10.90 20.83
N GLY A 300 5.18 -11.44 20.36
CA GLY A 300 3.84 -11.02 20.75
C GLY A 300 3.19 -9.96 19.86
N TYR A 301 3.91 -9.42 18.86
CA TYR A 301 3.38 -8.35 18.00
C TYR A 301 2.44 -8.84 16.88
N VAL A 302 2.33 -10.15 16.64
CA VAL A 302 1.44 -10.73 15.60
C VAL A 302 0.37 -11.61 16.22
N SER A 303 -0.87 -11.41 15.77
CA SER A 303 -2.05 -12.20 16.15
C SER A 303 -2.92 -12.52 14.93
N SER A 304 -3.57 -13.68 14.95
CA SER A 304 -4.63 -14.04 13.98
C SER A 304 -5.93 -13.27 14.23
N GLU A 305 -6.12 -12.69 15.42
CA GLU A 305 -7.29 -11.87 15.75
C GLU A 305 -7.11 -10.41 15.32
N GLY A 306 -5.88 -9.98 15.03
CA GLY A 306 -5.53 -8.59 14.78
C GLY A 306 -5.48 -7.72 16.06
N PRO A 307 -5.45 -6.38 15.91
CA PRO A 307 -5.43 -5.44 17.03
C PRO A 307 -6.80 -5.29 17.70
N THR A 308 -6.79 -4.99 19.00
CA THR A 308 -8.01 -4.64 19.73
C THR A 308 -8.52 -3.25 19.34
N GLN A 309 -9.79 -2.96 19.59
CA GLN A 309 -10.34 -1.61 19.38
C GLN A 309 -9.55 -0.54 20.11
N GLN A 310 -9.16 -0.79 21.36
CA GLN A 310 -8.35 0.13 22.14
C GLN A 310 -6.96 0.36 21.53
N GLN A 311 -6.30 -0.69 21.03
CA GLN A 311 -5.03 -0.54 20.32
C GLN A 311 -5.17 0.31 19.06
N MET A 312 -6.29 0.16 18.33
CA MET A 312 -6.57 0.97 17.15
C MET A 312 -6.84 2.45 17.53
N ASP A 313 -7.66 2.69 18.54
CA ASP A 313 -8.03 4.05 18.99
C ASP A 313 -6.82 4.83 19.54
N GLU A 314 -5.87 4.15 20.18
CA GLU A 314 -4.67 4.77 20.73
C GLU A 314 -3.52 4.90 19.71
N SER A 315 -3.66 4.36 18.50
CA SER A 315 -2.60 4.32 17.50
C SER A 315 -2.78 5.34 16.37
N SER A 316 -1.68 5.89 15.89
CA SER A 316 -1.64 6.81 14.75
C SER A 316 -0.29 6.78 14.04
N PHE A 317 -0.17 7.45 12.91
CA PHE A 317 1.09 7.61 12.20
C PHE A 317 1.31 9.06 11.75
N ASP A 318 2.59 9.41 11.60
CA ASP A 318 3.04 10.54 10.79
C ASP A 318 4.05 10.03 9.76
N MET A 319 3.87 10.35 8.49
CA MET A 319 4.86 10.20 7.43
C MET A 319 5.32 11.59 6.99
N THR A 320 6.53 11.96 7.36
CA THR A 320 7.10 13.29 7.07
C THR A 320 7.99 13.22 5.84
N PHE A 321 7.81 14.15 4.91
CA PHE A 321 8.53 14.23 3.64
C PHE A 321 9.44 15.45 3.62
N PHE A 322 10.71 15.24 3.31
CA PHE A 322 11.74 16.27 3.18
C PHE A 322 12.13 16.39 1.71
N GLY A 323 11.58 17.41 1.06
CA GLY A 323 11.80 17.69 -0.35
C GLY A 323 12.92 18.71 -0.57
N GLU A 324 13.75 18.46 -1.58
CA GLU A 324 14.74 19.40 -2.12
C GLU A 324 14.44 19.68 -3.60
N GLY A 325 14.54 20.96 -3.99
CA GLY A 325 14.24 21.39 -5.35
C GLY A 325 14.88 22.71 -5.73
N TYR A 326 14.47 23.22 -6.88
CA TYR A 326 15.04 24.40 -7.52
C TYR A 326 13.96 25.44 -7.77
N SER A 327 14.26 26.72 -7.51
CA SER A 327 13.38 27.84 -7.85
C SER A 327 13.05 27.87 -9.35
N LYS A 328 11.87 28.39 -9.69
CA LYS A 328 11.43 28.54 -11.10
C LYS A 328 12.50 29.24 -11.94
N GLY A 329 12.77 28.70 -13.12
CA GLY A 329 13.75 29.24 -14.07
C GLY A 329 15.20 28.81 -13.82
N LYS A 330 15.52 28.13 -12.70
CA LYS A 330 16.82 27.49 -12.53
C LYS A 330 16.83 26.12 -13.19
N ASP A 331 17.90 25.84 -13.93
CA ASP A 331 18.16 24.52 -14.51
C ASP A 331 18.53 23.54 -13.37
N PRO A 332 17.72 22.49 -13.11
CA PRO A 332 18.04 21.49 -12.09
C PRO A 332 19.32 20.71 -12.39
N GLN A 333 19.86 20.74 -13.61
CA GLN A 333 21.15 20.10 -13.92
C GLN A 333 22.35 20.91 -13.40
N GLN A 334 22.14 22.16 -12.98
CA GLN A 334 23.20 23.07 -12.57
C GLN A 334 23.01 23.54 -11.12
N GLY A 335 24.11 23.61 -10.37
CA GLY A 335 24.12 24.11 -9.01
C GLY A 335 23.47 23.18 -7.96
N LYS A 336 23.28 23.73 -6.76
CA LYS A 336 22.68 23.01 -5.62
C LYS A 336 21.20 23.40 -5.49
N PRO A 337 20.34 22.49 -4.99
CA PRO A 337 18.96 22.82 -4.64
C PRO A 337 18.92 24.04 -3.70
N ASP A 338 18.07 25.02 -4.02
CA ASP A 338 17.88 26.27 -3.26
C ASP A 338 16.50 26.34 -2.60
N LEU A 339 15.62 25.39 -2.90
CA LEU A 339 14.35 25.21 -2.21
C LEU A 339 14.35 23.95 -1.35
N LYS A 340 13.74 24.06 -0.17
CA LYS A 340 13.37 22.94 0.68
C LYS A 340 11.92 23.05 1.10
N ILE A 341 11.27 21.89 1.19
CA ILE A 341 9.90 21.78 1.70
C ILE A 341 9.81 20.61 2.67
N CYS A 342 9.07 20.81 3.75
CA CYS A 342 8.67 19.75 4.65
C CYS A 342 7.15 19.61 4.56
N THR A 343 6.67 18.44 4.17
CA THR A 343 5.24 18.10 4.22
C THR A 343 5.04 16.89 5.11
N GLN A 344 3.79 16.64 5.51
CA GLN A 344 3.45 15.50 6.34
C GLN A 344 2.10 14.93 5.93
N VAL A 345 2.05 13.60 5.88
CA VAL A 345 0.80 12.82 5.83
C VAL A 345 0.60 12.20 7.20
N SER A 346 -0.53 12.48 7.85
CA SER A 346 -0.84 11.94 9.19
C SER A 346 -2.23 11.33 9.21
N GLY A 347 -2.41 10.29 10.01
CA GLY A 347 -3.69 9.61 10.14
C GLY A 347 -3.79 8.72 11.37
N PRO A 348 -4.97 8.10 11.58
CA PRO A 348 -5.21 7.14 12.66
C PRO A 348 -4.46 5.83 12.38
N GLU A 349 -4.81 4.77 13.10
CA GLU A 349 -4.23 3.44 12.91
C GLU A 349 -4.17 3.02 11.43
N VAL A 350 -3.07 2.37 11.06
CA VAL A 350 -2.64 2.21 9.66
C VAL A 350 -3.43 1.14 8.90
N ALA A 351 -3.72 0.00 9.51
CA ALA A 351 -4.19 -1.19 8.80
C ALA A 351 -5.73 -1.31 8.75
N TYR A 352 -6.42 -0.93 9.82
CA TYR A 352 -7.85 -1.12 9.97
C TYR A 352 -8.63 0.18 9.94
N VAL A 353 -7.99 1.34 10.09
CA VAL A 353 -8.68 2.64 9.93
C VAL A 353 -8.24 3.33 8.64
N SER A 354 -6.95 3.60 8.50
CA SER A 354 -6.39 4.35 7.37
C SER A 354 -6.49 3.60 6.04
N THR A 355 -6.20 2.30 6.01
CA THR A 355 -6.31 1.48 4.80
C THR A 355 -7.74 1.44 4.23
N PRO A 356 -8.79 1.12 5.01
CA PRO A 356 -10.17 1.22 4.53
C PRO A 356 -10.57 2.60 4.01
N ILE A 357 -10.16 3.67 4.70
CA ILE A 357 -10.38 5.04 4.23
C ILE A 357 -9.74 5.23 2.85
N ALA A 358 -8.46 4.89 2.73
CA ALA A 358 -7.68 5.07 1.51
C ALA A 358 -8.28 4.29 0.33
N MET A 359 -8.60 3.01 0.55
CA MET A 359 -9.12 2.09 -0.46
C MET A 359 -10.51 2.50 -0.94
N VAL A 360 -11.43 2.81 -0.02
CA VAL A 360 -12.77 3.27 -0.39
C VAL A 360 -12.70 4.60 -1.13
N GLN A 361 -11.86 5.54 -0.69
CA GLN A 361 -11.71 6.81 -1.41
C GLN A 361 -11.07 6.62 -2.80
N ALA A 362 -10.16 5.66 -2.98
CA ALA A 362 -9.64 5.30 -4.30
C ALA A 362 -10.75 4.75 -5.22
N ALA A 363 -11.55 3.79 -4.76
CA ALA A 363 -12.68 3.25 -5.53
C ALA A 363 -13.72 4.32 -5.88
N VAL A 364 -14.04 5.21 -4.94
CA VAL A 364 -14.91 6.38 -5.18
C VAL A 364 -14.33 7.29 -6.27
N THR A 365 -13.00 7.48 -6.28
CA THR A 365 -12.30 8.30 -7.29
C THR A 365 -12.53 7.73 -8.68
N ILE A 366 -12.34 6.42 -8.83
CA ILE A 366 -12.52 5.72 -10.12
C ILE A 366 -13.94 5.96 -10.66
N LEU A 367 -14.96 5.84 -9.79
CA LEU A 367 -16.36 5.97 -10.17
C LEU A 367 -16.81 7.41 -10.42
N LYS A 368 -16.29 8.39 -9.67
CA LYS A 368 -16.77 9.78 -9.71
C LYS A 368 -15.94 10.69 -10.60
N GLU A 369 -14.70 10.33 -10.89
CA GLU A 369 -13.75 11.18 -11.62
C GLU A 369 -13.13 10.46 -12.83
N PRO A 370 -13.90 9.70 -13.65
CA PRO A 370 -13.32 8.92 -14.75
C PRO A 370 -12.58 9.78 -15.78
N GLY A 371 -13.01 11.04 -16.00
CA GLY A 371 -12.34 12.00 -16.89
C GLY A 371 -11.01 12.55 -16.36
N SER A 372 -10.65 12.22 -15.12
CA SER A 372 -9.37 12.62 -14.49
C SER A 372 -8.41 11.43 -14.33
N LEU A 373 -8.80 10.23 -14.75
CA LEU A 373 -7.96 9.04 -14.78
C LEU A 373 -7.12 8.99 -16.07
N PRO A 374 -6.04 8.18 -16.11
CA PRO A 374 -5.31 7.90 -17.35
C PRO A 374 -6.23 7.37 -18.46
N GLU A 375 -6.01 7.79 -19.70
CA GLU A 375 -6.83 7.34 -20.83
C GLU A 375 -6.71 5.82 -21.05
N GLY A 376 -7.83 5.17 -21.36
CA GLY A 376 -7.87 3.78 -21.82
C GLY A 376 -7.88 2.70 -20.74
N GLY A 377 -7.66 2.98 -19.45
CA GLY A 377 -7.49 1.91 -18.45
C GLY A 377 -6.07 1.33 -18.45
N GLY A 378 -5.82 0.29 -17.66
CA GLY A 378 -4.48 -0.25 -17.43
C GLY A 378 -4.20 -0.64 -15.97
N VAL A 379 -2.94 -0.98 -15.68
CA VAL A 379 -2.49 -1.39 -14.33
C VAL A 379 -1.60 -0.31 -13.72
N PHE A 380 -2.14 0.40 -12.73
CA PHE A 380 -1.54 1.61 -12.18
C PHE A 380 -1.12 1.48 -10.72
N THR A 381 -0.17 2.33 -10.33
CA THR A 381 0.03 2.72 -8.94
C THR A 381 -0.96 3.82 -8.55
N PRO A 382 -1.20 4.07 -7.24
CA PRO A 382 -2.16 5.09 -6.82
C PRO A 382 -1.79 6.47 -7.35
N GLY A 383 -0.52 6.86 -7.31
CA GLY A 383 -0.05 8.14 -7.81
C GLY A 383 -0.15 8.27 -9.33
N ALA A 384 0.07 7.18 -10.09
CA ALA A 384 -0.13 7.20 -11.53
C ALA A 384 -1.62 7.40 -11.88
N ALA A 385 -2.50 6.60 -11.28
CA ALA A 385 -3.93 6.64 -11.53
C ALA A 385 -4.59 7.95 -11.08
N PHE A 386 -4.16 8.50 -9.93
CA PHE A 386 -4.92 9.55 -9.24
C PHE A 386 -4.23 10.92 -9.22
N SER A 387 -3.09 11.08 -9.90
CA SER A 387 -2.31 12.34 -9.94
C SER A 387 -3.12 13.58 -10.33
N LYS A 388 -4.12 13.44 -11.21
CA LYS A 388 -4.96 14.53 -11.72
C LYS A 388 -6.37 14.57 -11.09
N THR A 389 -6.57 13.85 -9.99
CA THR A 389 -7.88 13.71 -9.31
C THR A 389 -7.92 14.49 -7.98
N LYS A 390 -9.11 14.54 -7.37
CA LYS A 390 -9.33 15.13 -6.03
C LYS A 390 -9.13 14.13 -4.88
N LEU A 391 -8.35 13.06 -5.09
CA LEU A 391 -8.16 12.02 -4.06
C LEU A 391 -7.55 12.57 -2.78
N ILE A 392 -6.52 13.41 -2.88
CA ILE A 392 -5.91 14.05 -1.71
C ILE A 392 -6.92 14.90 -0.93
N GLU A 393 -7.82 15.63 -1.59
CA GLU A 393 -8.85 16.43 -0.91
C GLU A 393 -9.85 15.56 -0.15
N ARG A 394 -10.27 14.45 -0.74
CA ARG A 394 -11.20 13.50 -0.11
C ARG A 394 -10.55 12.75 1.05
N LEU A 395 -9.28 12.36 0.90
CA LEU A 395 -8.49 11.77 1.98
C LEU A 395 -8.36 12.72 3.17
N ASN A 396 -8.07 14.00 2.92
CA ASN A 396 -8.03 15.04 3.96
C ASN A 396 -9.36 15.14 4.72
N LYS A 397 -10.49 15.12 4.02
CA LYS A 397 -11.83 15.15 4.62
C LYS A 397 -12.17 13.86 5.38
N ALA A 398 -11.55 12.74 5.02
CA ALA A 398 -11.81 11.43 5.60
C ALA A 398 -10.85 11.05 6.74
N GLY A 399 -9.93 11.93 7.15
CA GLY A 399 -9.03 11.72 8.29
C GLY A 399 -7.59 11.33 7.94
N LEU A 400 -7.22 11.34 6.64
CA LEU A 400 -5.84 11.21 6.18
C LEU A 400 -5.34 12.59 5.73
N HIS A 401 -4.64 13.27 6.63
CA HIS A 401 -4.32 14.69 6.49
C HIS A 401 -2.98 14.92 5.79
N PHE A 402 -2.99 15.67 4.70
CA PHE A 402 -1.81 16.14 3.95
C PHE A 402 -1.61 17.62 4.27
N LYS A 403 -0.44 17.98 4.81
CA LYS A 403 -0.14 19.37 5.21
C LYS A 403 1.29 19.77 4.88
N VAL A 404 1.47 21.04 4.56
CA VAL A 404 2.79 21.69 4.51
C VAL A 404 3.19 22.06 5.94
N ILE A 405 4.35 21.60 6.37
CA ILE A 405 4.92 21.91 7.69
C ILE A 405 5.80 23.13 7.62
N SER A 406 6.66 23.21 6.60
CA SER A 406 7.52 24.35 6.37
C SER A 406 7.99 24.42 4.93
N THR A 407 8.31 25.63 4.48
CA THR A 407 8.97 25.90 3.21
C THR A 407 10.15 26.81 3.49
N LEU A 408 11.30 26.51 2.91
CA LEU A 408 12.50 27.33 2.96
C LEU A 408 12.92 27.60 1.52
N GLY A 409 13.01 28.86 1.15
CA GLY A 409 13.45 29.33 -0.15
C GLY A 409 14.09 30.71 -0.04
N PRO A 410 14.71 31.21 -1.13
CA PRO A 410 15.32 32.53 -1.18
C PRO A 410 14.32 33.67 -0.94
#